data_AF-A0A966YRG3-F1
#
_entry.id   AF-A0A966YRG3-F1
#
_cell.length_a   1.000
_cell.length_b   1.000
_cell.length_c   1.000
_cell.angle_alpha   90.00
_cell.angle_beta   90.00
_cell.angle_gamma   90.00
#
_symmetry.space_group_name_H-M   'P 1'
#
loop_
_entity.id
_entity.type
_entity.pdbx_description
1 polymer ?
#
loop_
_entity_poly.entity_id
_entity_poly.type
_entity_poly.pdbx_seq_one_letter_code
_entity_poly.pdbx_strand_id
1 'polypeptide(L)'
;MSDQTEPQKVNIADSGRSRLYLGQTAINFFGRRLIGVVVSSLLLVVTIISLAVQGLNLGIDFEGGTSWDVPASSFTVADADDVLAQAEIDTEGSRIQLRDSESGSFVKVQVRSISDAEAREVRQLLADAAGTSVDDINVNVVSASWGSDITNKAIRALVIFLIVVAIFISFRF
;
A
#
# COMPACT_ATOMS: atom_id res chain seq x y z
N MET A 1 -16.40 19.47 -70.88
CA MET A 1 -16.40 19.70 -69.42
C MET A 1 -16.25 18.32 -68.77
N SER A 2 -15.02 17.79 -68.72
CA SER A 2 -14.74 16.43 -68.22
C SER A 2 -14.36 16.52 -66.75
N ASP A 3 -15.22 15.91 -65.93
CA ASP A 3 -15.15 15.82 -64.47
C ASP A 3 -13.87 15.10 -64.02
N GLN A 4 -13.03 15.79 -63.25
CA GLN A 4 -11.84 15.22 -62.62
C GLN A 4 -12.18 14.77 -61.21
N THR A 5 -12.60 13.51 -61.10
CA THR A 5 -12.76 12.80 -59.82
C THR A 5 -11.87 11.56 -59.80
N GLU A 6 -10.57 11.72 -60.10
CA GLU A 6 -9.60 10.65 -59.85
C GLU A 6 -9.19 10.72 -58.36
N PRO A 7 -9.46 9.68 -57.55
CA PRO A 7 -9.11 9.71 -56.13
C PRO A 7 -7.58 9.74 -55.99
N GLN A 8 -7.06 10.81 -55.39
CA GLN A 8 -5.63 10.95 -55.10
C GLN A 8 -5.16 9.76 -54.25
N LYS A 9 -4.22 8.96 -54.77
CA LYS A 9 -3.61 7.85 -54.03
C LYS A 9 -2.77 8.43 -52.90
N VAL A 10 -3.29 8.37 -51.67
CA VAL A 10 -2.53 8.74 -50.47
C VAL A 10 -1.36 7.76 -50.33
N ASN A 11 -0.13 8.27 -50.40
CA ASN A 11 1.08 7.48 -50.26
C ASN A 11 1.29 7.16 -48.76
N ILE A 12 0.91 5.95 -48.35
CA ILE A 12 1.07 5.47 -46.96
C ILE A 12 2.47 4.86 -46.85
N ALA A 13 3.25 5.29 -45.85
CA ALA A 13 4.59 4.76 -45.66
C ALA A 13 4.58 3.28 -45.20
N ASP A 14 5.48 2.46 -45.76
CA ASP A 14 5.49 1.01 -45.54
C ASP A 14 5.94 0.56 -44.14
N SER A 15 6.74 1.39 -43.45
CA SER A 15 7.31 1.03 -42.14
C SER A 15 6.65 1.77 -40.98
N GLY A 16 6.45 1.08 -39.85
CA GLY A 16 5.84 1.65 -38.64
C GLY A 16 6.58 2.89 -38.11
N ARG A 17 7.91 2.95 -38.27
CA ARG A 17 8.73 4.11 -37.88
C ARG A 17 8.49 5.32 -38.80
N SER A 18 8.40 5.10 -40.11
CA SER A 18 8.10 6.17 -41.06
C SER A 18 6.68 6.70 -40.90
N ARG A 19 5.72 5.83 -40.58
CA ARG A 19 4.33 6.24 -40.25
C ARG A 19 4.24 7.04 -38.95
N LEU A 20 5.11 6.77 -37.98
CA LEU A 20 5.21 7.56 -36.75
C LEU A 20 5.70 8.99 -37.04
N TYR A 21 6.74 9.12 -37.87
CA TYR A 21 7.33 10.41 -38.26
C TYR A 21 6.41 11.26 -39.13
N LEU A 22 5.56 10.62 -39.94
CA LEU A 22 4.63 11.27 -40.87
C LEU A 22 3.21 11.46 -40.28
N GLY A 23 2.98 11.10 -39.02
CA GLY A 23 1.64 11.18 -38.40
C GLY A 23 0.60 10.21 -38.98
N GLN A 24 1.01 9.22 -39.77
CA GLN A 24 0.14 8.22 -40.43
C GLN A 24 -0.07 6.95 -39.58
N THR A 25 0.10 7.05 -38.26
CA THR A 25 0.01 5.92 -37.35
C THR A 25 -1.46 5.55 -37.12
N ALA A 26 -1.87 4.37 -37.60
CA ALA A 26 -3.19 3.81 -37.35
C ALA A 26 -3.02 2.51 -36.55
N ILE A 27 -3.10 2.61 -35.23
CA ILE A 27 -3.06 1.45 -34.32
C ILE A 27 -4.49 0.93 -34.14
N ASN A 28 -4.71 -0.34 -34.44
CA ASN A 28 -6.02 -0.97 -34.27
C ASN A 28 -6.26 -1.40 -32.81
N PHE A 29 -6.63 -0.45 -31.96
CA PHE A 29 -6.99 -0.72 -30.56
C PHE A 29 -8.28 -1.54 -30.44
N PHE A 30 -9.29 -1.23 -31.25
CA PHE A 30 -10.60 -1.88 -31.18
C PHE A 30 -10.54 -3.36 -31.58
N GLY A 31 -9.79 -3.70 -32.63
CA GLY A 31 -9.60 -5.08 -33.10
C GLY A 31 -8.79 -5.96 -32.14
N ARG A 32 -7.96 -5.35 -31.28
CA ARG A 32 -7.15 -6.05 -30.27
C ARG A 32 -7.71 -5.95 -28.86
N ARG A 33 -8.89 -5.34 -28.67
CA ARG A 33 -9.49 -5.10 -27.35
C ARG A 33 -9.65 -6.37 -26.51
N LEU A 34 -9.95 -7.51 -27.16
CA LEU A 34 -10.14 -8.79 -26.47
C LEU A 34 -8.86 -9.29 -25.79
N ILE A 35 -7.69 -9.02 -26.36
CA ILE A 35 -6.41 -9.39 -25.73
C ILE A 35 -6.24 -8.60 -24.44
N GLY A 36 -6.49 -7.29 -24.48
CA GLY A 36 -6.45 -6.43 -23.30
C GLY A 36 -7.42 -6.89 -22.23
N VAL A 37 -8.69 -7.13 -22.60
CA VAL A 37 -9.73 -7.61 -21.67
C VAL A 37 -9.32 -8.94 -21.01
N VAL A 38 -8.87 -9.94 -21.79
CA VAL A 38 -8.49 -11.24 -21.26
C VAL A 38 -7.31 -11.12 -20.30
N VAL A 39 -6.26 -10.39 -20.68
CA VAL A 39 -5.08 -10.20 -19.81
C VAL A 39 -5.46 -9.46 -18.53
N SER A 40 -6.22 -8.37 -18.62
CA SER A 40 -6.68 -7.62 -17.45
C SER A 40 -7.57 -8.45 -16.54
N SER A 41 -8.53 -9.20 -17.09
CA SER A 41 -9.40 -10.08 -16.31
C SER A 41 -8.60 -11.19 -15.61
N LEU A 42 -7.63 -11.79 -16.30
CA LEU A 42 -6.76 -12.80 -15.70
C LEU A 42 -5.95 -12.23 -14.52
N LEU A 43 -5.33 -11.06 -14.71
CA LEU A 43 -4.60 -10.37 -13.64
C LEU A 43 -5.48 -10.02 -12.44
N LEU A 44 -6.72 -9.61 -12.70
CA LEU A 44 -7.70 -9.31 -11.66
C LEU A 44 -8.05 -10.57 -10.87
N VAL A 45 -8.32 -11.69 -11.55
CA VAL A 45 -8.61 -12.98 -10.90
C VAL A 45 -7.42 -13.45 -10.05
N VAL A 46 -6.20 -13.38 -10.59
CA VAL A 46 -4.99 -13.73 -9.84
C VAL A 46 -4.84 -12.86 -8.59
N THR A 47 -5.05 -11.55 -8.71
CA THR A 47 -5.00 -10.63 -7.56
C THR A 47 -6.03 -11.00 -6.49
N ILE A 48 -7.28 -11.26 -6.88
CA ILE A 48 -8.35 -11.65 -5.94
C ILE A 48 -7.99 -12.96 -5.23
N ILE A 49 -7.53 -13.97 -5.97
CA ILE A 49 -7.13 -15.25 -5.39
C ILE A 49 -5.96 -15.07 -4.42
N SER A 50 -4.94 -14.29 -4.82
CA SER A 50 -3.79 -13.99 -3.97
C SER A 50 -4.22 -13.36 -2.64
N LEU A 51 -5.08 -12.34 -2.69
CA LEU A 51 -5.61 -11.68 -1.49
C LEU A 51 -6.46 -12.62 -0.63
N ALA A 52 -7.26 -13.51 -1.24
CA ALA A 52 -8.12 -14.44 -0.51
C ALA A 52 -7.33 -15.55 0.20
N VAL A 53 -6.22 -16.02 -0.39
CA VAL A 53 -5.39 -17.10 0.17
C VAL A 53 -4.36 -16.58 1.15
N GLN A 54 -3.69 -15.47 0.84
CA GLN A 54 -2.62 -14.91 1.69
C GLN A 54 -3.14 -13.94 2.75
N GLY A 55 -4.36 -13.42 2.59
CA GLY A 55 -4.89 -12.38 3.45
C GLY A 55 -4.20 -11.03 3.26
N LEU A 56 -4.45 -10.11 4.20
CA LEU A 56 -3.80 -8.81 4.28
C LEU A 56 -2.92 -8.76 5.52
N ASN A 57 -1.69 -8.29 5.37
CA ASN A 57 -0.83 -7.93 6.51
C ASN A 57 -1.32 -6.59 7.08
N LEU A 58 -2.37 -6.63 7.88
CA LEU A 58 -2.96 -5.45 8.49
C LEU A 58 -2.01 -4.87 9.56
N GLY A 59 -1.95 -3.53 9.62
CA GLY A 59 -1.19 -2.84 10.66
C GLY A 59 -1.98 -2.67 11.95
N ILE A 60 -1.32 -2.14 12.98
CA ILE A 60 -1.91 -1.89 14.30
C ILE A 60 -3.13 -0.94 14.26
N ASP A 61 -3.26 -0.10 13.23
CA ASP A 61 -4.41 0.78 13.04
C ASP A 61 -5.72 0.02 12.76
N PHE A 62 -5.61 -1.23 12.29
CA PHE A 62 -6.75 -2.08 11.91
C PHE A 62 -7.01 -3.20 12.93
N GLU A 63 -5.94 -3.84 13.43
CA GLU A 63 -6.05 -4.97 14.37
C GLU A 63 -5.85 -4.57 15.84
N GLY A 64 -5.38 -3.35 16.09
CA GLY A 64 -4.86 -2.94 17.40
C GLY A 64 -3.43 -3.41 17.63
N GLY A 65 -2.77 -2.82 18.60
CA GLY A 65 -1.39 -3.15 18.94
C GLY A 65 -0.69 -2.06 19.73
N THR A 66 0.58 -2.31 20.02
CA THR A 66 1.44 -1.35 20.72
C THR A 66 2.58 -0.92 19.82
N SER A 67 2.91 0.36 19.88
CA SER A 67 4.05 0.90 19.17
C SER A 67 4.91 1.79 20.04
N TRP A 68 6.21 1.76 19.79
CA TRP A 68 7.21 2.60 20.42
C TRP A 68 7.95 3.40 19.35
N ASP A 69 8.16 4.68 19.62
CA ASP A 69 9.09 5.52 18.87
C ASP A 69 10.35 5.69 19.73
N VAL A 70 11.45 5.04 19.32
CA VAL A 70 12.74 5.03 20.02
C VAL A 70 13.72 5.96 19.29
N PRO A 71 14.43 6.89 19.96
CA PRO A 71 15.42 7.74 19.30
C PRO A 71 16.49 6.92 18.57
N ALA A 72 16.76 7.23 17.30
CA ALA A 72 17.66 6.46 16.44
C ALA A 72 19.15 6.91 16.53
N SER A 73 19.54 7.65 17.56
CA SER A 73 20.92 8.18 17.72
C SER A 73 21.97 7.08 17.83
N SER A 74 21.64 6.01 18.54
CA SER A 74 22.49 4.85 18.85
C SER A 74 21.73 3.53 18.74
N PHE A 75 20.51 3.57 18.20
CA PHE A 75 19.58 2.46 18.15
C PHE A 75 19.12 2.22 16.72
N THR A 76 19.11 0.95 16.30
CA THR A 76 18.83 0.54 14.92
C THR A 76 17.64 -0.39 14.85
N VAL A 77 17.21 -0.68 13.61
CA VAL A 77 16.17 -1.68 13.33
C VAL A 77 16.58 -3.08 13.82
N ALA A 78 17.86 -3.42 13.74
CA ALA A 78 18.37 -4.72 14.20
C ALA A 78 18.31 -4.84 15.73
N ASP A 79 18.69 -3.77 16.45
CA ASP A 79 18.65 -3.76 17.92
C ASP A 79 17.21 -3.92 18.44
N ALA A 80 16.24 -3.33 17.73
CA ALA A 80 14.82 -3.52 18.05
C ALA A 80 14.35 -4.97 17.85
N ASP A 81 14.82 -5.65 16.81
CA ASP A 81 14.48 -7.04 16.53
C ASP A 81 15.04 -7.96 17.63
N ASP A 82 16.30 -7.73 18.03
CA ASP A 82 16.96 -8.44 19.13
C ASP A 82 16.23 -8.23 20.47
N VAL A 83 15.74 -7.01 20.74
CA VAL A 83 14.94 -6.71 21.94
C VAL A 83 13.60 -7.44 21.93
N LEU A 84 12.89 -7.46 20.81
CA LEU A 84 11.62 -8.20 20.70
C LEU A 84 11.82 -9.70 20.89
N ALA A 85 12.90 -10.25 20.33
CA ALA A 85 13.27 -11.65 20.52
C ALA A 85 13.63 -11.96 21.98
N GLN A 86 14.36 -11.07 22.65
CA GLN A 86 14.69 -11.21 24.07
C GLN A 86 13.47 -11.15 24.98
N ALA A 87 12.50 -10.31 24.64
CA ALA A 87 11.24 -10.17 25.37
C ALA A 87 10.21 -11.27 25.06
N GLU A 88 10.59 -12.29 24.27
CA GLU A 88 9.73 -13.39 23.82
C GLU A 88 8.42 -12.91 23.15
N ILE A 89 8.45 -11.74 22.52
CA ILE A 89 7.29 -11.17 21.82
C ILE A 89 7.19 -11.79 20.44
N ASP A 90 5.98 -12.23 20.08
CA ASP A 90 5.69 -12.69 18.73
C ASP A 90 5.94 -11.57 17.72
N THR A 91 6.93 -11.78 16.86
CA THR A 91 7.29 -10.86 15.78
C THR A 91 6.39 -11.02 14.56
N GLU A 92 5.49 -12.00 14.53
CA GLU A 92 4.55 -12.18 13.42
C GLU A 92 3.65 -10.95 13.28
N GLY A 93 3.72 -10.29 12.11
CA GLY A 93 3.01 -9.03 11.86
C GLY A 93 3.63 -7.79 12.52
N SER A 94 4.77 -7.93 13.21
CA SER A 94 5.53 -6.79 13.72
C SER A 94 6.11 -5.95 12.58
N ARG A 95 6.29 -4.65 12.82
CA ARG A 95 6.88 -3.72 11.85
C ARG A 95 7.88 -2.83 12.54
N ILE A 96 9.14 -2.96 12.14
CA ILE A 96 10.24 -2.13 12.63
C ILE A 96 10.75 -1.27 11.48
N GLN A 97 10.71 0.05 11.64
CA GLN A 97 11.04 0.98 10.57
C GLN A 97 11.76 2.21 11.12
N LEU A 98 12.82 2.63 10.44
CA LEU A 98 13.42 3.94 10.66
C LEU A 98 12.52 5.03 10.08
N ARG A 99 12.22 6.06 10.87
CA ARG A 99 11.49 7.26 10.45
C ARG A 99 12.35 8.48 10.74
N ASP A 100 12.60 9.26 9.70
CA ASP A 100 13.18 10.60 9.84
C ASP A 100 12.07 11.65 9.91
N SER A 101 12.18 12.59 10.86
CA SER A 101 11.34 13.79 10.94
C SER A 101 12.18 15.02 11.24
N GLU A 102 11.58 16.22 11.10
CA GLU A 102 12.25 17.49 11.44
C GLU A 102 12.70 17.55 12.92
N SER A 103 12.02 16.79 13.78
CA SER A 103 12.32 16.65 15.20
C SER A 103 13.39 15.59 15.53
N GLY A 104 13.94 14.89 14.53
CA GLY A 104 14.95 13.84 14.70
C GLY A 104 14.57 12.52 14.02
N SER A 105 15.48 11.55 14.09
CA SER A 105 15.27 10.19 13.58
C SER A 105 14.83 9.25 14.69
N PHE A 106 13.84 8.40 14.41
CA PHE A 106 13.27 7.45 15.35
C PHE A 106 13.13 6.07 14.70
N VAL A 107 13.45 5.01 15.45
CA VAL A 107 13.06 3.65 15.10
C VAL A 107 11.67 3.41 15.66
N LYS A 108 10.68 3.26 14.77
CA LYS A 108 9.33 2.82 15.16
C LYS A 108 9.30 1.31 15.24
N VAL A 109 8.97 0.79 16.42
CA VAL A 109 8.69 -0.63 16.67
C VAL A 109 7.19 -0.79 16.84
N GLN A 110 6.56 -1.66 16.05
CA GLN A 110 5.13 -1.98 16.17
C GLN A 110 4.95 -3.47 16.36
N VAL A 111 4.15 -3.85 17.35
CA VAL A 111 3.78 -5.24 17.60
C VAL A 111 2.27 -5.34 17.77
N ARG A 112 1.74 -6.57 17.71
CA ARG A 112 0.33 -6.85 17.99
C ARG A 112 -0.03 -6.48 19.44
N SER A 113 -1.31 -6.61 19.78
CA SER A 113 -1.77 -6.30 21.14
C SER A 113 -1.13 -7.25 22.14
N ILE A 114 -0.39 -6.67 23.09
CA ILE A 114 0.24 -7.35 24.23
C ILE A 114 -0.31 -6.76 25.54
N SER A 115 -0.04 -7.39 26.67
CA SER A 115 -0.44 -6.87 27.98
C SER A 115 0.33 -5.60 28.36
N ASP A 116 -0.25 -4.79 29.25
CA ASP A 116 0.42 -3.59 29.79
C ASP A 116 1.70 -3.92 30.57
N ALA A 117 1.84 -5.15 31.06
CA ALA A 117 3.06 -5.61 31.73
C ALA A 117 4.17 -5.83 30.71
N GLU A 118 3.90 -6.63 29.67
CA GLU A 118 4.84 -6.89 28.56
C GLU A 118 5.20 -5.57 27.85
N ALA A 119 4.23 -4.68 27.63
CA ALA A 119 4.50 -3.40 26.98
C ALA A 119 5.46 -2.51 27.77
N ARG A 120 5.41 -2.57 29.12
CA ARG A 120 6.35 -1.86 29.99
C ARG A 120 7.72 -2.52 30.02
N GLU A 121 7.76 -3.84 30.01
CA GLU A 121 9.00 -4.61 29.93
C GLU A 121 9.76 -4.33 28.62
N VAL A 122 9.07 -4.45 27.47
CA VAL A 122 9.64 -4.12 26.15
C VAL A 122 10.12 -2.67 26.12
N ARG A 123 9.34 -1.73 26.67
CA ARG A 123 9.76 -0.32 26.75
C ARG A 123 11.06 -0.14 27.54
N GLN A 124 11.22 -0.86 28.65
CA GLN A 124 12.45 -0.81 29.46
C GLN A 124 13.64 -1.37 28.68
N LEU A 125 13.48 -2.53 28.03
CA LEU A 125 14.53 -3.15 27.24
C LEU A 125 14.94 -2.28 26.04
N LEU A 126 13.98 -1.64 25.37
CA LEU A 126 14.25 -0.67 24.30
C LEU A 126 15.03 0.54 24.83
N ALA A 127 14.72 1.02 26.04
CA ALA A 127 15.44 2.14 26.65
C ALA A 127 16.89 1.77 26.98
N ASP A 128 17.08 0.59 27.56
CA ASP A 128 18.40 0.06 27.91
C ASP A 128 19.26 -0.17 26.66
N ALA A 129 18.69 -0.76 25.61
CA ALA A 129 19.37 -0.98 24.33
C ALA A 129 19.73 0.33 23.61
N ALA A 130 18.85 1.33 23.66
CA ALA A 130 19.12 2.64 23.07
C ALA A 130 20.05 3.52 23.91
N GLY A 131 20.25 3.19 25.19
CA GLY A 131 21.02 4.00 26.14
C GLY A 131 20.32 5.31 26.52
N THR A 132 18.98 5.33 26.53
CA THR A 132 18.16 6.53 26.78
C THR A 132 17.21 6.32 27.95
N SER A 133 16.55 7.38 28.45
CA SER A 133 15.52 7.22 29.46
C SER A 133 14.27 6.56 28.88
N VAL A 134 13.57 5.76 29.68
CA VAL A 134 12.24 5.23 29.36
C VAL A 134 11.27 6.35 28.97
N ASP A 135 11.42 7.53 29.58
CA ASP A 135 10.61 8.72 29.32
C ASP A 135 10.82 9.32 27.92
N ASP A 136 11.98 9.07 27.30
CA ASP A 136 12.27 9.51 25.93
C ASP A 136 11.65 8.60 24.87
N ILE A 137 11.19 7.40 25.27
CA ILE A 137 10.48 6.47 24.40
C ILE A 137 8.99 6.76 24.46
N ASN A 138 8.44 7.21 23.34
CA ASN A 138 7.01 7.44 23.22
C ASN A 138 6.29 6.12 22.93
N VAL A 139 5.24 5.82 23.70
CA VAL A 139 4.41 4.62 23.55
C VAL A 139 3.03 5.01 23.08
N ASN A 140 2.54 4.34 22.03
CA ASN A 140 1.19 4.48 21.54
C ASN A 140 0.50 3.12 21.46
N VAL A 141 -0.66 3.02 22.10
CA VAL A 141 -1.47 1.79 22.17
C VAL A 141 -2.76 2.02 21.41
N VAL A 142 -3.02 1.16 20.44
CA VAL A 142 -4.28 1.12 19.69
C VAL A 142 -5.07 -0.09 20.16
N SER A 143 -6.28 0.12 20.68
CA SER A 143 -7.11 -0.99 21.12
C SER A 143 -7.70 -1.75 19.93
N ALA A 144 -7.78 -3.08 20.05
CA ALA A 144 -8.36 -3.95 19.02
C ALA A 144 -9.82 -3.58 18.69
N SER A 145 -10.61 -3.17 19.69
CA SER A 145 -11.99 -2.72 19.48
C SER A 145 -12.05 -1.47 18.61
N TRP A 146 -11.21 -0.47 18.88
CA TRP A 146 -11.15 0.76 18.09
C TRP A 146 -10.71 0.48 16.66
N GLY A 147 -9.68 -0.36 16.47
CA GLY A 147 -9.20 -0.76 15.14
C GLY A 147 -10.31 -1.46 14.34
N SER A 148 -11.01 -2.40 14.96
CA SER A 148 -12.11 -3.12 14.32
C SER A 148 -13.28 -2.19 13.95
N ASP A 149 -13.64 -1.25 14.81
CA ASP A 149 -14.72 -0.29 14.57
C ASP A 149 -14.39 0.66 13.42
N ILE A 150 -13.16 1.17 13.37
CA ILE A 150 -12.71 2.05 12.30
C ILE A 150 -12.60 1.31 10.98
N THR A 151 -12.04 0.11 10.99
CA THR A 151 -11.95 -0.75 9.81
C THR A 151 -13.34 -1.00 9.22
N ASN A 152 -14.31 -1.37 10.07
CA ASN A 152 -15.68 -1.61 9.64
C ASN A 152 -16.35 -0.35 9.06
N LYS A 153 -16.12 0.82 9.65
CA LYS A 153 -16.62 2.10 9.12
C LYS A 153 -15.96 2.45 7.79
N ALA A 154 -14.66 2.26 7.65
CA ALA A 154 -13.91 2.51 6.42
C ALA A 154 -14.41 1.62 5.27
N ILE A 155 -14.63 0.33 5.51
CA ILE A 155 -15.18 -0.60 4.51
C ILE A 155 -16.57 -0.16 4.06
N ARG A 156 -17.46 0.20 5.01
CA ARG A 156 -18.80 0.71 4.68
C ARG A 156 -18.74 1.99 3.85
N ALA A 157 -17.88 2.93 4.25
CA ALA A 157 -17.69 4.18 3.53
C ALA A 157 -17.17 3.96 2.10
N LEU A 158 -16.20 3.04 1.92
CA LEU A 158 -15.66 2.67 0.61
C LEU A 158 -16.74 2.10 -0.30
N VAL A 159 -17.56 1.17 0.19
CA VAL A 159 -18.65 0.57 -0.60
C VAL A 159 -19.67 1.61 -1.01
N ILE A 160 -20.12 2.46 -0.08
CA ILE A 160 -21.07 3.54 -0.37
C ILE A 160 -20.48 4.50 -1.41
N PHE A 161 -19.21 4.90 -1.26
CA PHE A 161 -18.52 5.77 -2.20
C PHE A 161 -18.48 5.18 -3.62
N LEU A 162 -18.12 3.89 -3.75
CA LEU A 162 -18.10 3.21 -5.05
C LEU A 162 -19.48 3.16 -5.69
N ILE A 163 -20.54 2.90 -4.92
CA ILE A 163 -21.92 2.93 -5.41
C ILE A 163 -22.29 4.33 -5.91
N VAL A 164 -22.00 5.37 -5.15
CA VAL A 164 -22.31 6.76 -5.52
C VAL A 164 -21.57 7.15 -6.80
N VAL A 165 -20.29 6.82 -6.91
CA VAL A 165 -19.49 7.08 -8.12
C VAL A 165 -20.02 6.30 -9.32
N ALA A 166 -20.38 5.03 -9.16
CA ALA A 166 -20.94 4.21 -10.23
C ALA A 166 -22.27 4.78 -10.74
N ILE A 167 -23.16 5.19 -9.83
CA ILE A 167 -24.42 5.85 -10.16
C ILE A 167 -24.18 7.17 -10.90
N PHE A 168 -23.26 8.00 -10.39
CA PHE A 168 -22.91 9.27 -11.02
C PHE A 168 -22.40 9.08 -12.45
N ILE A 169 -21.45 8.16 -12.67
CA ILE A 169 -20.92 7.85 -13.99
C ILE A 169 -22.04 7.36 -14.91
N SER A 170 -22.89 6.45 -14.43
CA SER A 170 -24.00 5.88 -15.21
C SER A 170 -25.08 6.91 -15.60
N PHE A 171 -25.27 7.97 -14.83
CA PHE A 171 -26.18 9.06 -15.20
C PHE A 171 -25.51 10.12 -16.08
N ARG A 172 -24.20 10.34 -15.88
CA ARG A 172 -23.46 11.40 -16.56
C ARG A 172 -23.04 11.00 -17.98
N PHE A 173 -22.78 9.73 -18.23
CA PHE A 173 -22.26 9.20 -19.50
C PHE A 173 -23.13 8.05 -20.00
#